data_AF-A0A5J4R4W9-F1
#
_entry.id   AF-A0A5J4R4W9-F1
#
_cell.length_a   1.000
_cell.length_b   1.000
_cell.length_c   1.000
_cell.angle_alpha   90.00
_cell.angle_beta   90.00
_cell.angle_gamma   90.00
#
_symmetry.space_group_name_H-M   'P 1'
#
loop_
_entity.id
_entity.type
_entity.pdbx_description
1 polymer ?
#
loop_
_entity_poly.entity_id
_entity_poly.type
_entity_poly.pdbx_seq_one_letter_code
_entity_poly.pdbx_strand_id
1 'polypeptide(L)'
;MRYIKLKTEEIETLKHLFETSSNRTVRKRSQCLLLSHQKRTITDLSKIFVVNRRTIERWFDRWVLKGLQSLSIKSGRGVKPRLKGYEKEVCEQVEFHSRNLKNVIFYFKELHHILICKKTLQNFLKETQL
;
A
#
# COMPACT_ATOMS: atom_id res chain seq x y z
N MET A 1 -23.21 -20.31 -2.28
CA MET A 1 -22.37 -19.30 -1.59
C MET A 1 -20.93 -19.80 -1.50
N ARG A 2 -19.93 -18.93 -1.68
CA ARG A 2 -18.51 -19.29 -1.66
C ARG A 2 -17.92 -19.21 -0.25
N TYR A 3 -17.15 -20.23 0.14
CA TYR A 3 -16.42 -20.31 1.40
C TYR A 3 -14.96 -20.67 1.14
N ILE A 4 -14.06 -20.24 2.01
CA ILE A 4 -12.66 -20.66 1.95
C ILE A 4 -12.50 -22.00 2.65
N LYS A 5 -11.78 -22.93 2.01
CA LYS A 5 -11.32 -24.18 2.62
C LYS A 5 -9.85 -23.97 2.99
N LEU A 6 -9.52 -24.16 4.27
CA LEU A 6 -8.17 -24.04 4.81
C LEU A 6 -7.67 -25.42 5.21
N LYS A 7 -6.37 -25.64 5.09
CA LYS A 7 -5.67 -26.79 5.69
C LYS A 7 -5.39 -26.50 7.17
N THR A 8 -5.12 -27.55 7.96
CA THR A 8 -4.81 -27.42 9.39
C THR A 8 -3.65 -26.45 9.66
N GLU A 9 -2.56 -26.56 8.89
CA GLU A 9 -1.39 -25.67 8.97
C GLU A 9 -1.76 -24.19 8.71
N GLU A 10 -2.63 -23.94 7.73
CA GLU A 10 -3.09 -22.60 7.40
C GLU A 10 -3.97 -22.03 8.51
N ILE A 11 -4.80 -22.85 9.14
CA ILE A 11 -5.65 -22.44 10.26
C ILE A 11 -4.78 -21.99 11.44
N GLU A 12 -3.78 -22.79 11.82
CA GLU A 12 -2.86 -22.47 12.91
C GLU A 12 -2.10 -21.17 12.62
N THR A 13 -1.56 -21.03 11.41
CA THR A 13 -0.85 -19.82 10.99
C THR A 13 -1.76 -18.59 11.03
N LEU A 14 -3.00 -18.70 10.54
CA LEU A 14 -3.95 -17.58 10.54
C LEU A 14 -4.41 -17.21 11.94
N LYS A 15 -4.57 -18.18 12.85
CA LYS A 15 -4.86 -17.92 14.28
C LYS A 15 -3.71 -17.16 14.93
N HIS A 16 -2.48 -17.66 14.77
CA HIS A 16 -1.29 -17.00 15.29
C HIS A 16 -1.17 -15.56 14.77
N LEU A 17 -1.36 -15.34 13.46
CA LEU A 17 -1.35 -14.00 12.86
C LEU A 17 -2.49 -13.10 13.35
N PHE A 18 -3.67 -13.66 13.62
CA PHE A 18 -4.78 -12.89 14.17
C PHE A 18 -4.45 -12.35 15.56
N GLU A 19 -3.79 -13.15 16.40
CA GLU A 19 -3.46 -12.80 17.79
C GLU A 19 -2.21 -11.90 17.90
N THR A 20 -1.16 -12.19 17.13
CA THR A 20 0.18 -11.60 17.35
C THR A 20 0.55 -10.48 16.38
N SER A 21 -0.06 -10.43 15.19
CA SER A 21 0.38 -9.48 14.15
C SER A 21 0.16 -8.03 14.58
N SER A 22 1.20 -7.20 14.51
CA SER A 22 1.09 -5.74 14.73
C SER A 22 0.23 -5.05 13.65
N ASN A 23 0.19 -5.60 12.43
CA ASN A 23 -0.57 -5.04 11.32
C ASN A 23 -2.08 -5.37 11.43
N ARG A 24 -2.90 -4.34 11.66
CA ARG A 24 -4.37 -4.46 11.78
C ARG A 24 -5.03 -5.07 10.55
N THR A 25 -4.52 -4.80 9.35
CA THR A 25 -5.10 -5.36 8.11
C THR A 25 -4.87 -6.85 8.03
N VAL A 26 -3.67 -7.31 8.42
CA VAL A 26 -3.34 -8.73 8.48
C VAL A 26 -4.27 -9.44 9.46
N ARG A 27 -4.38 -8.93 10.71
CA ARG A 27 -5.30 -9.50 11.72
C ARG A 27 -6.74 -9.62 11.19
N LYS A 28 -7.26 -8.52 10.62
CA LYS A 28 -8.63 -8.46 10.09
C LYS A 28 -8.88 -9.48 8.98
N ARG A 29 -7.95 -9.58 8.01
CA ARG A 29 -8.07 -10.54 6.91
C ARG A 29 -7.91 -11.98 7.38
N SER A 30 -7.00 -12.25 8.31
CA SER A 30 -6.84 -13.58 8.90
C SER A 30 -8.12 -14.04 9.60
N GLN A 31 -8.70 -13.18 10.44
CA GLN A 31 -9.98 -13.47 11.10
C GLN A 31 -11.11 -13.72 10.09
N CYS A 32 -11.15 -12.95 9.00
CA CYS A 32 -12.16 -13.13 7.96
C CYS A 32 -12.08 -14.50 7.27
N LEU A 33 -10.86 -14.96 6.95
CA LEU A 33 -10.66 -16.28 6.34
C LEU A 33 -11.02 -17.42 7.29
N LEU A 34 -10.63 -17.31 8.56
CA LEU A 34 -11.00 -18.28 9.62
C LEU A 34 -12.51 -18.39 9.77
N LEU A 35 -13.23 -17.27 9.84
CA LEU A 35 -14.70 -17.27 9.93
C LEU A 35 -15.36 -17.82 8.67
N SER A 36 -14.81 -17.54 7.49
CA SER A 36 -15.30 -18.12 6.24
C SER A 36 -15.13 -19.65 6.21
N HIS A 37 -14.02 -20.15 6.74
CA HIS A 37 -13.77 -21.58 6.88
C HIS A 37 -14.79 -22.26 7.78
N GLN A 38 -15.22 -21.57 8.84
CA GLN A 38 -16.35 -21.95 9.72
C GLN A 38 -17.73 -21.72 9.10
N LYS A 39 -17.82 -21.59 7.77
CA LYS A 39 -19.08 -21.43 7.02
C LYS A 39 -19.85 -20.14 7.30
N ARG A 40 -19.20 -19.07 7.80
CA ARG A 40 -19.84 -17.73 7.83
C ARG A 40 -20.00 -17.19 6.41
N THR A 41 -21.19 -16.66 6.13
CA THR A 41 -21.55 -16.18 4.79
C THR A 41 -20.82 -14.87 4.45
N ILE A 42 -20.64 -14.59 3.16
CA ILE A 42 -20.07 -13.31 2.70
C ILE A 42 -20.90 -12.12 3.19
N THR A 43 -22.22 -12.28 3.31
CA THR A 43 -23.12 -11.27 3.89
C THR A 43 -22.79 -10.99 5.36
N ASP A 44 -22.60 -12.02 6.17
CA ASP A 44 -22.30 -11.82 7.59
C ASP A 44 -20.90 -11.23 7.77
N LEU A 45 -19.93 -11.73 7.00
CA LEU A 45 -18.57 -11.20 7.01
C LEU A 45 -18.54 -9.73 6.59
N SER A 46 -19.34 -9.33 5.61
CA SER A 46 -19.45 -7.92 5.19
C SER A 46 -19.93 -7.02 6.33
N LYS A 47 -20.88 -7.50 7.15
CA LYS A 47 -21.40 -6.79 8.33
C LYS A 47 -20.36 -6.75 9.46
N ILE A 48 -19.78 -7.90 9.83
CA ILE A 48 -18.78 -8.02 10.90
C ILE A 48 -17.58 -7.12 10.64
N PHE A 49 -17.08 -7.11 9.41
CA PHE A 49 -15.89 -6.36 9.04
C PHE A 49 -16.19 -4.95 8.52
N VAL A 50 -17.47 -4.56 8.42
CA VAL A 50 -17.90 -3.26 7.91
C VAL A 50 -17.23 -2.94 6.56
N VAL A 51 -17.33 -3.88 5.62
CA VAL A 51 -16.80 -3.74 4.25
C VAL A 51 -17.80 -4.31 3.25
N ASN A 52 -17.77 -3.83 2.01
CA ASN A 52 -18.65 -4.35 0.98
C ASN A 52 -18.38 -5.83 0.67
N ARG A 53 -19.42 -6.56 0.24
CA ARG A 53 -19.34 -7.99 -0.15
C ARG A 53 -18.23 -8.25 -1.18
N ARG A 54 -18.11 -7.37 -2.18
CA ARG A 54 -17.06 -7.42 -3.21
C ARG A 54 -15.64 -7.33 -2.64
N THR A 55 -15.46 -6.67 -1.49
CA THR A 55 -14.16 -6.60 -0.80
C THR A 55 -13.82 -7.95 -0.17
N ILE A 56 -14.78 -8.63 0.44
CA ILE A 56 -14.61 -9.98 0.99
C ILE A 56 -14.26 -10.97 -0.13
N GLU A 57 -14.99 -10.93 -1.25
CA GLU A 57 -14.70 -11.77 -2.43
C GLU A 57 -13.27 -11.55 -2.94
N ARG A 58 -12.84 -10.30 -3.05
CA ARG A 58 -11.46 -9.97 -3.43
C ARG A 58 -10.42 -10.48 -2.43
N TRP A 59 -10.74 -10.53 -1.13
CA TRP A 59 -9.84 -11.14 -0.15
C TRP A 59 -9.73 -12.64 -0.38
N PHE A 60 -10.85 -13.31 -0.67
CA PHE A 60 -10.86 -14.74 -0.99
C PHE A 60 -10.09 -15.05 -2.26
N ASP A 61 -10.29 -14.27 -3.33
CA ASP A 61 -9.55 -14.42 -4.58
C ASP A 61 -8.05 -14.28 -4.37
N ARG A 62 -7.64 -13.27 -3.63
CA ARG A 62 -6.22 -13.05 -3.35
C ARG A 62 -5.63 -14.15 -2.48
N TRP A 63 -6.39 -14.67 -1.52
CA TRP A 63 -5.96 -15.81 -0.70
C TRP A 63 -5.71 -17.03 -1.57
N VAL A 64 -6.68 -17.41 -2.42
CA VAL A 64 -6.53 -18.56 -3.32
C VAL A 64 -5.32 -18.40 -4.26
N LEU A 65 -5.06 -17.18 -4.73
CA LEU A 65 -3.94 -16.92 -5.65
C LEU A 65 -2.57 -16.83 -4.97
N LYS A 66 -2.48 -16.37 -3.72
CA LYS A 66 -1.21 -15.93 -3.11
C LYS A 66 -0.99 -16.37 -1.66
N GLY A 67 -1.93 -17.09 -1.06
CA GLY A 67 -1.89 -17.52 0.34
C GLY A 67 -1.60 -16.37 1.30
N LEU A 68 -0.67 -16.58 2.23
CA LEU A 68 -0.27 -15.62 3.27
C LEU A 68 0.14 -14.24 2.74
N GLN A 69 0.76 -14.16 1.55
CA GLN A 69 1.16 -12.88 0.95
C GLN A 69 -0.04 -11.97 0.63
N SER A 70 -1.25 -12.53 0.56
CA SER A 70 -2.48 -11.76 0.32
C SER A 70 -2.97 -10.94 1.52
N LEU A 71 -2.48 -11.26 2.73
CA LEU A 71 -2.97 -10.67 3.98
C LEU A 71 -2.47 -9.24 4.16
N SER A 72 -1.22 -8.98 3.77
CA SER A 72 -0.63 -7.65 3.87
C SER A 72 -1.11 -6.72 2.75
N ILE A 73 -0.87 -5.44 2.94
CA ILE A 73 -1.01 -4.45 1.87
C ILE A 73 0.35 -4.38 1.17
N LYS A 74 0.35 -4.50 -0.16
CA LYS A 74 1.57 -4.29 -0.95
C LYS A 74 2.17 -2.92 -0.63
N SER A 75 3.48 -2.89 -0.45
CA SER A 75 4.28 -1.66 -0.36
C SER A 75 4.17 -0.84 -1.66
N GLY A 76 4.46 0.45 -1.58
CA GLY A 76 4.45 1.35 -2.74
C GLY A 76 3.06 1.82 -3.18
N ARG A 77 2.07 1.83 -2.28
CA ARG A 77 0.81 2.56 -2.50
C ARG A 77 1.01 4.06 -2.31
N GLY A 78 0.30 4.85 -3.13
CA GLY A 78 0.38 6.30 -3.13
C GLY A 78 0.86 6.84 -4.47
N VAL A 79 0.69 8.15 -4.67
CA VAL A 79 1.23 8.84 -5.85
C VAL A 79 2.75 8.80 -5.74
N LYS A 80 3.42 8.26 -6.76
CA LYS A 80 4.89 8.29 -6.80
C LYS A 80 5.34 9.75 -6.92
N PRO A 81 6.42 10.17 -6.23
CA PRO A 81 6.95 11.52 -6.36
C PRO A 81 7.23 11.85 -7.83
N ARG A 82 6.82 13.04 -8.28
CA ARG A 82 6.97 13.47 -9.69
C ARG A 82 8.42 13.53 -10.15
N LEU A 83 9.34 13.78 -9.22
CA LEU A 83 10.78 13.90 -9.45
C LEU A 83 11.55 12.59 -9.26
N LYS A 84 10.85 11.48 -9.03
CA LYS A 84 11.50 10.18 -8.84
C LYS A 84 12.24 9.77 -10.13
N GLY A 85 13.52 9.47 -10.02
CA GLY A 85 14.42 9.20 -11.16
C GLY A 85 15.25 10.41 -11.60
N TYR A 86 14.98 11.61 -11.08
CA TYR A 86 15.72 12.85 -11.37
C TYR A 86 16.58 13.30 -10.18
N GLU A 87 16.94 12.39 -9.27
CA GLU A 87 17.60 12.75 -8.00
C GLU A 87 18.89 13.53 -8.22
N LYS A 88 19.74 13.10 -9.16
CA LYS A 88 21.01 13.75 -9.49
C LYS A 88 20.81 15.14 -10.08
N GLU A 89 19.92 15.24 -11.06
CA GLU A 89 19.65 16.50 -11.77
C GLU A 89 19.01 17.53 -10.83
N VAL A 90 18.14 17.10 -9.91
CA VAL A 90 17.60 17.98 -8.87
C VAL A 90 18.72 18.56 -8.00
N CYS A 91 19.70 17.76 -7.59
CA CYS A 91 20.85 18.24 -6.81
C CYS A 91 21.69 19.26 -7.57
N GLU A 92 22.08 18.94 -8.81
CA GLU A 92 22.88 19.82 -9.66
C GLU A 92 22.20 21.19 -9.84
N GLN A 93 20.89 21.19 -10.09
CA GLN A 93 20.13 22.44 -10.26
C GLN A 93 19.95 23.21 -8.94
N VAL A 94 19.83 22.53 -7.81
CA VAL A 94 19.76 23.17 -6.49
C VAL A 94 21.09 23.84 -6.15
N GLU A 95 22.23 23.21 -6.44
CA GLU A 95 23.56 23.79 -6.27
C GLU A 95 23.79 24.96 -7.22
N PHE A 96 23.51 24.77 -8.51
CA PHE A 96 23.67 25.79 -9.56
C PHE A 96 22.88 27.07 -9.25
N HIS A 97 21.67 26.94 -8.71
CA HIS A 97 20.83 28.07 -8.34
C HIS A 97 20.98 28.53 -6.88
N SER A 98 22.06 28.16 -6.18
CA SER A 98 22.32 28.56 -4.79
C SER A 98 21.12 28.31 -3.86
N ARG A 99 20.45 27.16 -4.04
CA ARG A 99 19.22 26.73 -3.34
C ARG A 99 17.97 27.57 -3.61
N ASN A 100 17.95 28.40 -4.66
CA ASN A 100 16.74 29.09 -5.09
C ASN A 100 15.77 28.11 -5.77
N LEU A 101 14.86 27.56 -4.97
CA LEU A 101 13.87 26.57 -5.40
C LEU A 101 12.93 27.05 -6.50
N LYS A 102 12.70 28.36 -6.67
CA LYS A 102 11.84 28.85 -7.76
C LYS A 102 12.45 28.59 -9.13
N ASN A 103 13.76 28.78 -9.26
CA ASN A 103 14.48 28.57 -10.50
C ASN A 103 14.54 27.08 -10.86
N VAL A 104 14.76 26.22 -9.85
CA VAL A 104 14.71 24.76 -10.03
C VAL A 104 13.32 24.31 -10.51
N ILE A 105 12.23 24.85 -9.93
CA ILE A 105 10.87 24.55 -10.39
C ILE A 105 10.66 25.00 -11.85
N PHE A 106 11.17 26.18 -12.22
CA PHE A 106 11.08 26.68 -13.58
C PHE A 106 11.85 25.78 -14.56
N TYR A 107 13.08 25.39 -14.21
CA TYR A 107 13.88 24.45 -14.99
C TYR A 107 13.14 23.13 -15.30
N PHE A 108 12.58 22.49 -14.26
CA PHE A 108 11.82 21.24 -14.44
C PHE A 108 10.50 21.42 -15.19
N LYS A 109 9.91 22.61 -15.13
CA LYS A 109 8.73 22.94 -15.92
C LYS A 109 9.07 23.09 -17.40
N GLU A 110 10.16 23.79 -17.74
CA GLU A 110 10.49 24.10 -19.14
C GLU A 110 11.13 22.91 -19.85
N LEU A 111 12.07 22.20 -19.23
CA LEU A 111 12.79 21.10 -19.89
C LEU A 111 12.10 19.74 -19.78
N HIS A 112 11.49 19.45 -18.62
CA HIS A 112 10.88 18.14 -18.36
C HIS A 112 9.35 18.17 -18.41
N HIS A 113 8.75 19.35 -18.59
CA HIS A 113 7.28 19.55 -18.49
C HIS A 113 6.68 19.04 -17.17
N ILE A 114 7.49 18.97 -16.12
CA ILE A 114 7.09 18.51 -14.79
C ILE A 114 6.62 19.70 -13.97
N LEU A 115 5.30 19.79 -13.79
CA LEU A 115 4.70 20.79 -12.89
C LEU A 115 4.74 20.31 -11.44
N ILE A 116 5.49 21.02 -10.62
CA ILE A 116 5.63 20.81 -9.17
C ILE A 116 5.49 22.13 -8.41
N CYS A 117 4.95 22.06 -7.20
CA CYS A 117 4.98 23.20 -6.29
C CYS A 117 6.24 23.16 -5.41
N LYS A 118 6.59 24.30 -4.82
CA LYS A 118 7.75 24.42 -3.90
C LYS A 118 7.73 23.38 -2.78
N LYS A 119 6.54 23.06 -2.25
CA LYS A 119 6.40 22.06 -1.19
C LYS A 119 6.76 20.65 -1.66
N THR A 120 6.39 20.29 -2.89
CA THR A 120 6.76 18.99 -3.48
C THR A 120 8.27 18.87 -3.63
N LEU A 121 8.96 19.91 -4.10
CA LEU A 121 10.42 19.93 -4.21
C LEU A 121 11.09 19.82 -2.83
N GLN A 122 10.60 20.56 -1.82
CA GLN A 122 11.12 20.46 -0.45
C GLN A 122 10.92 19.08 0.17
N ASN A 123 9.74 18.46 -0.01
CA ASN A 123 9.48 17.12 0.47
C ASN A 123 10.40 16.10 -0.21
N PHE A 124 10.61 16.26 -1.52
CA PHE A 124 11.52 15.41 -2.29
C PHE A 124 12.95 15.47 -1.74
N LEU A 125 13.51 16.67 -1.56
CA LEU A 125 14.86 16.86 -0.99
C LEU A 125 15.01 16.22 0.40
N LYS A 126 13.98 16.37 1.25
CA LYS A 126 13.95 15.74 2.59
C LYS A 126 13.91 14.22 2.52
N GLU A 127 13.12 13.66 1.61
CA GLU A 127 13.01 12.20 1.43
C GLU A 127 14.30 11.60 0.87
N THR A 128 15.00 12.33 0.00
CA THR A 128 16.25 11.86 -0.62
C THR A 128 17.50 12.10 0.23
N GLN A 129 17.39 12.75 1.40
CA GLN A 129 18.54 13.16 2.24
C GLN A 129 19.58 14.01 1.47
N LEU A 130 19.09 14.92 0.61
CA LEU A 130 19.91 15.84 -0.19
C LEU A 130 19.81 17.28 0.32
#